data_AF-A0A2M7XI34-F1
#
_entry.id   AF-A0A2M7XI34-F1
#
_cell.length_a   1.000
_cell.length_b   1.000
_cell.length_c   1.000
_cell.angle_alpha   90.00
_cell.angle_beta   90.00
_cell.angle_gamma   90.00
#
_symmetry.space_group_name_H-M   'P 1'
#
loop_
_entity.id
_entity.type
_entity.pdbx_description
1 polymer ?
#
loop_
_entity_poly.entity_id
_entity_poly.type
_entity_poly.pdbx_seq_one_letter_code
_entity_poly.pdbx_strand_id
1 'polypeptide(L)'
;MVNKLLKWDKSLKYFLTGFALLFLIFIVIYLVWLGKDLSSDVLPPLATVSARYTPQSSRSMQNVDEYVMKGVIAIEEAKPLLTSKKAQDRWVAVYVIGRVSDVSNAQILLPLLQDEDEIVRISVAGTLANKGYTEALPVLIEAVDSTNSITYLHPEREISDFSLEVLMTYTDQNFVLKNDWLTWWDKNQSHLSWNTSTKQYE
;
A
#
# COMPACT_ATOMS: atom_id res chain seq x y z
N MET A 1 -5.47 79.61 -16.10
CA MET A 1 -5.17 78.23 -16.53
C MET A 1 -3.97 77.75 -15.71
N VAL A 2 -4.07 76.55 -15.14
CA VAL A 2 -2.98 75.65 -14.70
C VAL A 2 -2.35 75.84 -13.29
N ASN A 3 -2.44 74.73 -12.53
CA ASN A 3 -1.61 74.24 -11.42
C ASN A 3 -1.72 74.83 -10.00
N LYS A 4 -2.81 74.49 -9.30
CA LYS A 4 -2.70 74.13 -7.87
C LYS A 4 -2.29 72.66 -7.77
N LEU A 5 -0.97 72.42 -7.81
CA LEU A 5 -0.39 71.11 -7.54
C LEU A 5 -0.74 70.70 -6.11
N LEU A 6 -1.48 69.59 -5.99
CA LEU A 6 -1.76 68.87 -4.75
C LEU A 6 -0.45 68.67 -3.97
N LYS A 7 -0.23 69.43 -2.89
CA LYS A 7 0.83 69.13 -1.92
C LYS A 7 0.34 67.98 -1.06
N TRP A 8 0.65 66.77 -1.50
CA TRP A 8 0.41 65.54 -0.75
C TRP A 8 1.11 65.61 0.61
N ASP A 9 0.33 65.48 1.69
CA ASP A 9 0.85 65.34 3.05
C ASP A 9 1.82 64.15 3.11
N LYS A 10 3.00 64.35 3.70
CA LYS A 10 4.00 63.29 3.87
C LYS A 10 3.40 62.11 4.64
N SER A 11 2.49 62.35 5.59
CA SER A 11 1.79 61.30 6.34
C SER A 11 0.97 60.39 5.41
N LEU A 12 0.25 60.98 4.45
CA LEU A 12 -0.56 60.28 3.46
C LEU A 12 0.31 59.47 2.49
N LYS A 13 1.49 59.98 2.12
CA LYS A 13 2.46 59.22 1.31
C LYS A 13 2.98 57.99 2.05
N TYR A 14 3.39 58.13 3.31
CA TYR A 14 3.85 57.00 4.12
C TYR A 14 2.75 55.95 4.34
N PHE A 15 1.52 56.40 4.56
CA PHE A 15 0.35 55.54 4.68
C PHE A 15 0.07 54.74 3.38
N LEU A 16 0.07 55.41 2.22
CA LEU A 16 -0.12 54.77 0.91
C LEU A 16 1.03 53.82 0.55
N THR A 17 2.28 54.17 0.88
CA THR A 17 3.43 53.28 0.65
C THR A 17 3.39 52.05 1.54
N GLY A 18 2.93 52.17 2.80
CA GLY A 18 2.76 51.04 3.71
C GLY A 18 1.67 50.07 3.23
N PHE A 19 0.55 50.61 2.75
CA PHE A 19 -0.54 49.81 2.19
C PHE A 19 -0.13 49.10 0.89
N ALA A 20 0.62 49.77 0.01
CA ALA A 20 1.17 49.16 -1.20
C ALA A 20 2.14 48.01 -0.88
N LEU A 21 2.96 48.14 0.17
CA LEU A 21 3.88 47.09 0.61
C LEU A 21 3.12 45.88 1.16
N LEU A 22 2.08 46.09 1.98
CA LEU A 22 1.22 45.03 2.50
C LEU A 22 0.48 44.33 1.37
N PHE A 23 -0.05 45.07 0.39
CA PHE A 23 -0.71 44.51 -0.78
C PHE A 23 0.24 43.65 -1.63
N LEU A 24 1.49 44.09 -1.82
CA LEU A 24 2.54 43.29 -2.46
C LEU A 24 2.84 42.01 -1.67
N ILE A 25 2.91 42.07 -0.34
CA ILE A 25 3.08 40.88 0.51
C ILE A 25 1.90 39.91 0.34
N PHE A 26 0.66 40.42 0.34
CA PHE A 26 -0.52 39.58 0.09
C PHE A 26 -0.54 39.00 -1.31
N ILE A 27 -0.10 39.73 -2.34
CA ILE A 27 0.09 39.20 -3.69
C ILE A 27 1.15 38.10 -3.70
N VAL A 28 2.29 38.29 -3.04
CA VAL A 28 3.33 37.26 -2.97
C VAL A 28 2.83 36.03 -2.22
N ILE A 29 2.14 36.19 -1.10
CA ILE A 29 1.51 35.08 -0.36
C ILE A 29 0.46 34.39 -1.23
N TYR A 30 -0.37 35.15 -1.94
CA TYR A 30 -1.39 34.62 -2.84
C TYR A 30 -0.75 33.91 -4.04
N LEU A 31 0.33 34.43 -4.62
CA LEU A 31 1.08 33.79 -5.71
C LEU A 31 1.85 32.55 -5.22
N VAL A 32 2.34 32.53 -3.98
CA VAL A 32 2.92 31.35 -3.34
C VAL A 32 1.84 30.31 -3.03
N TRP A 33 0.63 30.74 -2.68
CA TRP A 33 -0.52 29.86 -2.45
C TRP A 33 -1.13 29.34 -3.78
N LEU A 34 -1.14 30.16 -4.83
CA LEU A 34 -1.54 29.80 -6.19
C LEU A 34 -0.48 28.94 -6.90
N GLY A 35 0.80 29.14 -6.55
CA GLY A 35 1.94 28.35 -7.00
C GLY A 35 2.23 27.14 -6.11
N LYS A 36 1.48 26.93 -5.02
CA LYS A 36 1.38 25.62 -4.38
C LYS A 36 0.60 24.73 -5.33
N ASP A 37 1.41 24.09 -6.16
CA ASP A 37 1.11 23.19 -7.24
C ASP A 37 -0.21 22.41 -7.09
N LEU A 38 -1.15 22.62 -8.02
CA LEU A 38 -2.27 21.69 -8.25
C LEU A 38 -1.77 20.29 -8.70
N SER A 39 -0.46 20.09 -8.90
CA SER A 39 0.13 18.77 -9.11
C SER A 39 0.18 17.89 -7.85
N SER A 40 -0.06 18.44 -6.64
CA SER A 40 -0.05 17.64 -5.41
C SER A 40 -1.10 16.53 -5.38
N ASP A 41 -2.11 16.61 -6.23
CA ASP A 41 -3.23 15.65 -6.28
C ASP A 41 -2.99 14.50 -7.26
N VAL A 42 -1.98 14.59 -8.14
CA VAL A 42 -1.67 13.53 -9.11
C VAL A 42 -0.50 12.70 -8.60
N LEU A 43 -0.83 11.54 -8.04
CA LEU A 43 0.16 10.54 -7.66
C LEU A 43 1.00 10.15 -8.89
N PRO A 44 2.32 9.95 -8.75
CA PRO A 44 3.13 9.41 -9.83
C PRO A 44 2.63 8.01 -10.26
N PRO A 45 3.16 7.40 -11.33
CA PRO A 45 2.83 6.00 -11.63
C PRO A 45 3.30 5.07 -10.50
N LEU A 46 2.53 4.04 -10.15
CA LEU A 46 2.90 3.08 -9.09
C LEU A 46 4.27 2.45 -9.32
N ALA A 47 4.65 2.19 -10.57
CA ALA A 47 5.99 1.72 -10.93
C ALA A 47 7.11 2.66 -10.47
N THR A 48 6.87 3.98 -10.50
CA THR A 48 7.84 4.98 -10.02
C THR A 48 7.94 4.97 -8.50
N VAL A 49 6.82 4.77 -7.81
CA VAL A 49 6.80 4.65 -6.34
C VAL A 49 7.50 3.38 -5.90
N SER A 50 7.19 2.25 -6.55
CA SER A 50 7.83 0.96 -6.32
C SER A 50 9.36 1.01 -6.54
N ALA A 51 9.81 1.67 -7.61
CA ALA A 51 11.24 1.80 -7.90
C ALA A 51 12.02 2.58 -6.84
N ARG A 52 11.35 3.42 -6.04
CA ARG A 52 11.92 4.21 -4.94
C ARG A 52 11.59 3.62 -3.57
N TYR A 53 10.85 2.52 -3.53
CA TYR A 53 10.36 1.94 -2.29
C TYR A 53 11.52 1.42 -1.45
N THR A 54 11.48 1.77 -0.16
CA THR A 54 12.47 1.36 0.84
C THR A 54 11.70 1.02 2.13
N PRO A 55 11.71 -0.25 2.58
CA PRO A 55 10.87 -0.70 3.70
C PRO A 55 11.07 0.09 4.99
N GLN A 56 12.32 0.49 5.29
CA GLN A 56 12.68 1.21 6.51
C GLN A 56 12.20 2.67 6.54
N SER A 57 11.74 3.21 5.39
CA SER A 57 11.23 4.56 5.28
C SER A 57 9.71 4.56 5.45
N SER A 58 9.22 5.15 6.55
CA SER A 58 7.79 5.35 6.75
C SER A 58 7.14 6.11 5.59
N ARG A 59 7.89 7.02 4.94
CA ARG A 59 7.41 7.76 3.77
C ARG A 59 7.21 6.85 2.55
N SER A 60 8.09 5.87 2.36
CA SER A 60 7.97 4.91 1.25
C SER A 60 6.70 4.08 1.38
N MET A 61 6.37 3.63 2.60
CA MET A 61 5.12 2.91 2.86
C MET A 61 3.90 3.82 2.67
N GLN A 62 3.92 5.05 3.18
CA GLN A 62 2.85 6.03 2.96
C GLN A 62 2.56 6.26 1.47
N ASN A 63 3.59 6.37 0.63
CA ASN A 63 3.42 6.55 -0.80
C ASN A 63 2.73 5.32 -1.47
N VAL A 64 2.94 4.10 -0.95
CA VAL A 64 2.25 2.89 -1.44
C VAL A 64 0.80 2.86 -0.93
N ASP A 65 0.58 3.26 0.33
CA ASP A 65 -0.75 3.36 0.94
C ASP A 65 -1.64 4.39 0.23
N GLU A 66 -1.06 5.43 -0.37
CA GLU A 66 -1.77 6.37 -1.24
C GLU A 66 -2.50 5.68 -2.41
N TYR A 67 -1.99 4.54 -2.93
CA TYR A 67 -2.68 3.76 -3.95
C TYR A 67 -3.76 2.85 -3.36
N VAL A 68 -3.56 2.33 -2.15
CA VAL A 68 -4.62 1.60 -1.45
C VAL A 68 -5.84 2.50 -1.26
N MET A 69 -5.63 3.79 -0.97
CA MET A 69 -6.71 4.79 -0.84
C MET A 69 -7.45 5.06 -2.14
N LYS A 70 -6.86 4.80 -3.32
CA LYS A 70 -7.56 4.88 -4.63
C LYS A 70 -8.55 3.72 -4.83
N GLY A 71 -8.54 2.72 -3.97
CA GLY A 71 -9.40 1.55 -4.05
C GLY A 71 -9.15 0.71 -5.30
N VAL A 72 -10.22 0.12 -5.85
CA VAL A 72 -10.13 -0.85 -6.95
C VAL A 72 -9.46 -0.32 -8.23
N ILE A 73 -9.41 1.01 -8.42
CA ILE A 73 -8.73 1.63 -9.57
C ILE A 73 -7.23 1.35 -9.53
N ALA A 74 -6.63 1.22 -8.35
CA ALA A 74 -5.21 0.92 -8.20
C ALA A 74 -4.82 -0.48 -8.71
N ILE A 75 -5.79 -1.39 -8.87
CA ILE A 75 -5.53 -2.74 -9.38
C ILE A 75 -4.96 -2.66 -10.81
N GLU A 76 -5.53 -1.83 -11.68
CA GLU A 76 -5.04 -1.70 -13.06
C GLU A 76 -3.62 -1.13 -13.12
N GLU A 77 -3.25 -0.26 -12.18
CA GLU A 77 -1.90 0.30 -12.07
C GLU A 77 -0.89 -0.70 -11.48
N ALA A 78 -1.33 -1.60 -10.61
CA ALA A 78 -0.50 -2.64 -10.00
C ALA A 78 -0.29 -3.86 -10.92
N LYS A 79 -1.25 -4.17 -11.80
CA LYS A 79 -1.18 -5.34 -12.70
C LYS A 79 0.15 -5.50 -13.45
N PRO A 80 0.73 -4.46 -14.09
CA PRO A 80 1.98 -4.61 -14.82
C PRO A 80 3.17 -5.00 -13.94
N LEU A 81 3.12 -4.67 -12.64
CA LEU A 81 4.20 -4.97 -11.70
C LEU A 81 4.23 -6.43 -11.27
N LEU A 82 3.11 -7.18 -11.40
CA LEU A 82 3.04 -8.61 -11.07
C LEU A 82 4.01 -9.48 -11.88
N THR A 83 4.45 -9.02 -13.06
CA THR A 83 5.40 -9.73 -13.93
C THR A 83 6.79 -9.08 -13.94
N SER A 84 7.04 -8.12 -13.03
CA SER A 84 8.34 -7.46 -12.93
C SER A 84 9.45 -8.46 -12.60
N LYS A 85 10.65 -8.20 -13.12
CA LYS A 85 11.87 -8.94 -12.77
C LYS A 85 12.35 -8.67 -11.34
N LYS A 86 11.87 -7.60 -10.70
CA LYS A 86 12.22 -7.28 -9.32
C LYS A 86 11.14 -7.80 -8.38
N ALA A 87 11.52 -8.65 -7.42
CA ALA A 87 10.61 -9.16 -6.40
C ALA A 87 9.91 -8.04 -5.60
N GLN A 88 10.62 -6.94 -5.31
CA GLN A 88 10.04 -5.76 -4.66
C GLN A 88 8.85 -5.17 -5.43
N ASP A 89 8.93 -5.10 -6.76
CA ASP A 89 7.82 -4.58 -7.58
C ASP A 89 6.61 -5.52 -7.53
N ARG A 90 6.87 -6.83 -7.61
CA ARG A 90 5.82 -7.84 -7.48
C ARG A 90 5.16 -7.76 -6.10
N TRP A 91 5.97 -7.61 -5.04
CA TRP A 91 5.46 -7.45 -3.68
C TRP A 91 4.60 -6.19 -3.52
N VAL A 92 5.03 -5.04 -4.04
CA VAL A 92 4.22 -3.80 -4.01
C VAL A 92 2.88 -4.02 -4.73
N ALA A 93 2.89 -4.72 -5.86
CA ALA A 93 1.66 -5.06 -6.58
C ALA A 93 0.72 -5.94 -5.75
N VAL A 94 1.26 -6.99 -5.13
CA VAL A 94 0.53 -7.90 -4.24
C VAL A 94 -0.07 -7.15 -3.06
N TYR A 95 0.72 -6.27 -2.42
CA TYR A 95 0.26 -5.45 -1.30
C TYR A 95 -0.93 -4.57 -1.70
N VAL A 96 -0.78 -3.79 -2.77
CA VAL A 96 -1.83 -2.87 -3.24
C VAL A 96 -3.08 -3.65 -3.63
N ILE A 97 -2.95 -4.68 -4.47
CA ILE A 97 -4.09 -5.50 -4.93
C ILE A 97 -4.75 -6.19 -3.74
N GLY A 98 -4.00 -6.81 -2.85
CA GLY A 98 -4.55 -7.54 -1.70
C GLY A 98 -5.37 -6.68 -0.75
N ARG A 99 -4.94 -5.42 -0.56
CA ARG A 99 -5.63 -4.46 0.31
C ARG A 99 -6.93 -3.91 -0.29
N VAL A 100 -7.04 -3.81 -1.62
CA VAL A 100 -8.21 -3.21 -2.29
C VAL A 100 -9.13 -4.23 -2.97
N SER A 101 -8.67 -5.46 -3.18
CA SER A 101 -9.41 -6.49 -3.92
C SER A 101 -10.52 -7.12 -3.09
N ASP A 102 -11.63 -7.42 -3.77
CA ASP A 102 -12.57 -8.46 -3.36
C ASP A 102 -12.07 -9.84 -3.83
N VAL A 103 -12.85 -10.88 -3.57
CA VAL A 103 -12.52 -12.25 -4.00
C VAL A 103 -12.29 -12.29 -5.51
N SER A 104 -13.17 -11.70 -6.32
CA SER A 104 -13.10 -11.77 -7.79
C SER A 104 -11.81 -11.16 -8.37
N ASN A 105 -11.31 -10.09 -7.77
CA ASN A 105 -10.09 -9.43 -8.22
C ASN A 105 -8.83 -10.09 -7.67
N ALA A 106 -8.90 -10.73 -6.50
CA ALA A 106 -7.75 -11.39 -5.88
C ALA A 106 -7.24 -12.60 -6.69
N GLN A 107 -8.10 -13.23 -7.51
CA GLN A 107 -7.71 -14.38 -8.35
C GLN A 107 -6.48 -14.10 -9.25
N ILE A 108 -6.23 -12.84 -9.61
CA ILE A 108 -5.08 -12.46 -10.44
C ILE A 108 -3.74 -12.77 -9.76
N LEU A 109 -3.75 -12.92 -8.43
CA LEU A 109 -2.56 -13.23 -7.64
C LEU A 109 -2.25 -14.74 -7.59
N LEU A 110 -3.18 -15.62 -7.98
CA LEU A 110 -3.00 -17.09 -7.92
C LEU A 110 -1.69 -17.59 -8.54
N PRO A 111 -1.24 -17.11 -9.72
CA PRO A 111 0.02 -17.57 -10.30
C PRO A 111 1.25 -17.27 -9.43
N LEU A 112 1.21 -16.23 -8.59
CA LEU A 112 2.32 -15.84 -7.73
C LEU A 112 2.41 -16.70 -6.44
N LEU A 113 1.49 -17.64 -6.22
CA LEU A 113 1.72 -18.71 -5.23
C LEU A 113 2.96 -19.56 -5.57
N GLN A 114 3.40 -19.53 -6.83
CA GLN A 114 4.60 -20.20 -7.34
C GLN A 114 5.73 -19.20 -7.69
N ASP A 115 5.67 -17.97 -7.17
CA ASP A 115 6.71 -16.97 -7.41
C ASP A 115 8.09 -17.48 -6.96
N GLU A 116 9.17 -17.07 -7.61
CA GLU A 116 10.53 -17.46 -7.24
C GLU A 116 10.95 -16.91 -5.86
N ASP A 117 10.43 -15.73 -5.51
CA ASP A 117 10.73 -15.04 -4.26
C ASP A 117 9.79 -15.49 -3.14
N GLU A 118 10.36 -15.96 -2.03
CA GLU A 118 9.58 -16.48 -0.91
C GLU A 118 8.69 -15.41 -0.26
N ILE A 119 9.17 -14.18 -0.12
CA ILE A 119 8.40 -13.09 0.50
C ILE A 119 7.18 -12.75 -0.36
N VAL A 120 7.34 -12.77 -1.69
CA VAL A 120 6.22 -12.61 -2.63
C VAL A 120 5.23 -13.76 -2.48
N ARG A 121 5.67 -15.03 -2.51
CA ARG A 121 4.78 -16.20 -2.35
C ARG A 121 3.96 -16.12 -1.07
N ILE A 122 4.59 -15.80 0.05
CA ILE A 122 3.92 -15.75 1.37
C ILE A 122 2.97 -14.56 1.48
N SER A 123 3.34 -13.40 0.93
CA SER A 123 2.44 -12.23 0.91
C SER A 123 1.18 -12.50 0.06
N VAL A 124 1.35 -13.22 -1.05
CA VAL A 124 0.25 -13.68 -1.90
C VAL A 124 -0.61 -14.69 -1.17
N ALA A 125 0.00 -15.70 -0.54
CA ALA A 125 -0.74 -16.72 0.19
C ALA A 125 -1.55 -16.13 1.34
N GLY A 126 -0.98 -15.23 2.14
CA GLY A 126 -1.73 -14.54 3.20
C GLY A 126 -2.90 -13.71 2.67
N THR A 127 -2.69 -13.01 1.53
CA THR A 127 -3.76 -12.27 0.85
C THR A 127 -4.87 -13.21 0.38
N LEU A 128 -4.52 -14.28 -0.33
CA LEU A 128 -5.47 -15.22 -0.90
C LEU A 128 -6.22 -16.03 0.17
N ALA A 129 -5.55 -16.38 1.27
CA ALA A 129 -6.17 -17.04 2.42
C ALA A 129 -7.29 -16.19 3.02
N ASN A 130 -7.09 -14.87 3.17
CA ASN A 130 -8.11 -13.92 3.62
C ASN A 130 -9.31 -13.82 2.67
N LYS A 131 -9.12 -14.19 1.39
CA LYS A 131 -10.17 -14.14 0.35
C LYS A 131 -10.82 -15.49 0.08
N GLY A 132 -10.47 -16.54 0.85
CA GLY A 132 -11.11 -17.85 0.74
C GLY A 132 -10.52 -18.78 -0.32
N TYR A 133 -9.31 -18.49 -0.83
CA TYR A 133 -8.61 -19.37 -1.76
C TYR A 133 -7.83 -20.44 -0.98
N THR A 134 -8.36 -21.66 -0.95
CA THR A 134 -7.75 -22.80 -0.26
C THR A 134 -6.37 -23.16 -0.80
N GLU A 135 -6.06 -22.80 -2.06
CA GLU A 135 -4.75 -22.98 -2.70
C GLU A 135 -3.61 -22.25 -1.98
N ALA A 136 -3.93 -21.25 -1.16
CA ALA A 136 -2.96 -20.53 -0.36
C ALA A 136 -2.48 -21.32 0.87
N LEU A 137 -3.31 -22.23 1.40
CA LEU A 137 -3.03 -22.89 2.68
C LEU A 137 -1.77 -23.75 2.64
N PRO A 138 -1.51 -24.60 1.61
CA PRO A 138 -0.26 -25.34 1.52
C PRO A 138 0.99 -24.45 1.52
N VAL A 139 0.94 -23.29 0.86
CA VAL A 139 2.08 -22.35 0.81
C VAL A 139 2.40 -21.78 2.18
N LEU A 140 1.38 -21.47 2.99
CA LEU A 140 1.57 -21.00 4.37
C LEU A 140 2.03 -22.14 5.29
N ILE A 141 1.48 -23.35 5.14
CA ILE A 141 1.90 -24.53 5.92
C ILE A 141 3.38 -24.83 5.68
N GLU A 142 3.83 -24.73 4.43
CA GLU A 142 5.22 -24.94 4.08
C GLU A 142 6.17 -23.92 4.72
N ALA A 143 5.66 -22.75 5.12
CA ALA A 143 6.43 -21.63 5.64
C ALA A 143 6.42 -21.51 7.16
N VAL A 144 5.73 -22.41 7.88
CA VAL A 144 5.65 -22.45 9.35
C VAL A 144 7.04 -22.59 9.99
N ASP A 145 8.00 -23.21 9.31
CA ASP A 145 9.39 -23.39 9.77
C ASP A 145 10.40 -22.51 9.03
N SER A 146 9.94 -21.52 8.25
CA SER A 146 10.82 -20.58 7.56
C SER A 146 11.62 -19.74 8.57
N THR A 147 12.93 -19.62 8.34
CA THR A 147 13.82 -18.79 9.15
C THR A 147 14.01 -17.39 8.55
N ASN A 148 13.27 -17.06 7.48
CA ASN A 148 13.36 -15.77 6.79
C ASN A 148 12.34 -14.78 7.35
N SER A 149 12.56 -13.50 7.04
CA SER A 149 11.67 -12.40 7.43
C SER A 149 11.10 -11.69 6.21
N ILE A 150 9.90 -11.13 6.35
CA ILE A 150 9.24 -10.26 5.38
C ILE A 150 9.97 -8.90 5.40
N THR A 151 11.03 -8.79 4.63
CA THR A 151 11.91 -7.60 4.59
C THR A 151 11.26 -6.41 3.88
N TYR A 152 10.22 -6.63 3.08
CA TYR A 152 9.47 -5.56 2.41
C TYR A 152 8.52 -4.81 3.33
N LEU A 153 8.33 -5.23 4.59
CA LEU A 153 7.52 -4.54 5.58
C LEU A 153 8.42 -4.06 6.74
N HIS A 154 8.11 -2.92 7.34
CA HIS A 154 8.80 -2.44 8.54
C HIS A 154 7.81 -2.13 9.69
N PRO A 155 8.02 -2.65 10.93
CA PRO A 155 9.10 -3.56 11.30
C PRO A 155 9.03 -4.88 10.53
N GLU A 156 10.19 -5.48 10.31
CA GLU A 156 10.29 -6.79 9.66
C GLU A 156 9.57 -7.82 10.55
N ARG A 157 8.98 -8.82 9.90
CA ARG A 157 8.22 -9.88 10.56
C ARG A 157 8.72 -11.23 10.09
N GLU A 158 8.88 -12.18 11.02
CA GLU A 158 9.23 -13.56 10.66
C GLU A 158 8.15 -14.20 9.80
N ILE A 159 8.56 -14.94 8.76
CA ILE A 159 7.63 -15.61 7.84
C ILE A 159 6.86 -16.72 8.55
N SER A 160 7.51 -17.46 9.44
CA SER A 160 6.90 -18.48 10.31
C SER A 160 5.76 -17.89 11.13
N ASP A 161 6.01 -16.80 11.85
CA ASP A 161 5.02 -16.09 12.66
C ASP A 161 3.86 -15.56 11.82
N PHE A 162 4.14 -15.01 10.64
CA PHE A 162 3.10 -14.59 9.70
C PHE A 162 2.21 -15.75 9.25
N SER A 163 2.85 -16.85 8.86
CA SER A 163 2.14 -18.02 8.33
C SER A 163 1.27 -18.66 9.39
N LEU A 164 1.79 -18.81 10.62
CA LEU A 164 1.03 -19.31 11.76
C LEU A 164 -0.17 -18.43 12.08
N GLU A 165 0.01 -17.10 12.18
CA GLU A 165 -1.12 -16.19 12.45
C GLU A 165 -2.23 -16.35 11.41
N VAL A 166 -1.87 -16.34 10.12
CA VAL A 166 -2.84 -16.46 9.03
C VAL A 166 -3.56 -17.81 9.09
N LEU A 167 -2.82 -18.91 9.24
CA LEU A 167 -3.40 -20.24 9.32
C LEU A 167 -4.35 -20.36 10.51
N MET A 168 -3.92 -19.93 11.71
CA MET A 168 -4.76 -19.97 12.90
C MET A 168 -6.02 -19.11 12.74
N THR A 169 -5.86 -17.89 12.22
CA THR A 169 -6.97 -16.94 12.03
C THR A 169 -8.05 -17.52 11.13
N TYR A 170 -7.66 -18.11 10.00
CA TYR A 170 -8.62 -18.52 8.99
C TYR A 170 -9.03 -19.98 9.08
N THR A 171 -8.36 -20.86 9.84
CA THR A 171 -8.74 -22.28 9.95
C THR A 171 -9.28 -22.68 11.34
N ASP A 172 -9.25 -21.76 12.30
CA ASP A 172 -9.59 -22.01 13.72
C ASP A 172 -8.76 -23.14 14.37
N GLN A 173 -7.62 -23.49 13.77
CA GLN A 173 -6.67 -24.45 14.33
C GLN A 173 -5.54 -23.73 15.07
N ASN A 174 -4.83 -24.46 15.95
CA ASN A 174 -3.74 -23.89 16.76
C ASN A 174 -2.57 -24.89 16.87
N PHE A 175 -2.00 -25.28 15.73
CA PHE A 175 -0.83 -26.15 15.68
C PHE A 175 0.46 -25.33 15.64
N VAL A 176 1.48 -25.78 16.38
CA VAL A 176 2.81 -25.14 16.37
C VAL A 176 3.72 -25.80 15.34
N LEU A 177 3.63 -27.12 15.16
CA LEU A 177 4.53 -27.87 14.29
C LEU A 177 3.96 -27.98 12.88
N LYS A 178 4.82 -27.79 11.87
CA LYS A 178 4.49 -27.99 10.46
C LYS A 178 3.86 -29.36 10.16
N ASN A 179 4.35 -30.43 10.81
CA ASN A 179 3.81 -31.78 10.59
C ASN A 179 2.34 -31.93 11.03
N ASP A 180 1.93 -31.21 12.08
CA ASP A 180 0.54 -31.25 12.55
C ASP A 180 -0.37 -30.53 11.53
N TRP A 181 0.09 -29.40 10.98
CA TRP A 181 -0.58 -28.71 9.88
C TRP A 181 -0.71 -29.56 8.62
N LEU A 182 0.36 -30.26 8.21
CA LEU A 182 0.32 -31.18 7.07
C LEU A 182 -0.66 -32.32 7.30
N THR A 183 -0.65 -32.92 8.49
CA THR A 183 -1.59 -33.99 8.86
C THR A 183 -3.04 -33.51 8.86
N TRP A 184 -3.30 -32.28 9.31
CA TRP A 184 -4.61 -31.66 9.24
C TRP A 184 -5.02 -31.39 7.78
N TRP A 185 -4.13 -30.82 6.97
CA TRP A 185 -4.40 -30.53 5.58
C TRP A 185 -4.76 -31.78 4.78
N ASP A 186 -3.99 -32.87 4.93
CA ASP A 186 -4.23 -34.14 4.25
C ASP A 186 -5.64 -34.70 4.51
N LYS A 187 -6.18 -34.47 5.71
CA LYS A 187 -7.51 -34.93 6.12
C LYS A 187 -8.65 -34.02 5.67
N ASN A 188 -8.40 -32.71 5.56
CA ASN A 188 -9.47 -31.71 5.44
C ASN A 188 -9.53 -31.04 4.06
N GLN A 189 -8.45 -31.03 3.28
CA GLN A 189 -8.34 -30.25 2.04
C GLN A 189 -9.49 -30.43 1.04
N SER A 190 -10.08 -31.64 0.96
CA SER A 190 -11.19 -31.94 0.04
C SER A 190 -12.57 -31.43 0.51
N HIS A 191 -12.67 -30.99 1.76
CA HIS A 191 -13.92 -30.59 2.39
C HIS A 191 -13.94 -29.13 2.83
N LEU A 192 -12.77 -28.48 2.93
CA LEU A 192 -12.70 -27.07 3.34
C LEU A 192 -13.40 -26.15 2.35
N SER A 193 -14.25 -25.31 2.91
CA SER A 193 -14.98 -24.28 2.20
C SER A 193 -14.89 -22.94 2.93
N TRP A 194 -14.88 -21.85 2.19
CA TRP A 194 -14.81 -20.52 2.80
C TRP A 194 -16.18 -20.06 3.31
N ASN A 195 -16.30 -19.87 4.62
CA ASN A 195 -17.45 -19.25 5.23
C ASN A 195 -17.31 -17.72 5.20
N THR A 196 -18.09 -17.09 4.32
CA THR A 196 -18.03 -15.63 4.12
C THR A 196 -18.48 -14.80 5.33
N SER A 197 -19.25 -15.41 6.24
CA SER A 197 -19.80 -14.76 7.44
C SER A 197 -18.82 -14.79 8.61
N THR A 198 -18.21 -15.95 8.88
CA THR A 198 -17.20 -16.12 9.94
C THR A 198 -15.80 -15.70 9.50
N LYS A 199 -15.56 -15.62 8.19
CA LYS A 199 -14.23 -15.43 7.59
C LYS A 199 -13.27 -16.56 7.97
N GLN A 200 -13.77 -17.80 7.96
CA GLN A 200 -12.99 -18.99 8.28
C GLN A 200 -13.23 -20.10 7.24
N TYR A 201 -12.30 -21.05 7.17
CA TYR A 201 -12.41 -22.30 6.45
C TYR A 201 -13.08 -23.34 7.35
N GLU A 202 -14.17 -23.93 6.84
CA GLU A 202 -15.01 -24.93 7.53
C GLU A 202 -15.22 -26.17 6.66
#